data_AF-A0A2V8E5D0-F1
#
_entry.id   AF-A0A2V8E5D0-F1
#
_cell.length_a   1.000
_cell.length_b   1.000
_cell.length_c   1.000
_cell.angle_alpha   90.00
_cell.angle_beta   90.00
_cell.angle_gamma   90.00
#
_symmetry.space_group_name_H-M   'P 1'
#
loop_
_entity.id
_entity.type
_entity.pdbx_description
1 polymer ?
#
loop_
_entity_poly.entity_id
_entity_poly.type
_entity_poly.pdbx_seq_one_letter_code
_entity_poly.pdbx_strand_id
1 'polypeptide(L)'
;MAAGDVITDLNRMNMTYFPHFPRVRQEMLEPSTRKRTQDEVILAFSEEQAQEEANRCFSCGTCNACDNCYLVCPEPCIVRLDRSNGLYKILVDYCKGCRVCIEECPTGCLEGVPELDFDTGVVRMDTAFAITQGLHGRQAAELKAVPDRMKEI
;
A
#
# COMPACT_ATOMS: atom_id res chain seq x y z
N MET A 1 -12.46 16.12 8.15
CA MET A 1 -11.17 16.69 8.60
C MET A 1 -10.12 16.31 7.57
N ALA A 2 -9.13 17.18 7.37
CA ALA A 2 -8.33 17.27 6.15
C ALA A 2 -7.67 15.94 5.74
N ALA A 3 -7.86 15.59 4.46
CA ALA A 3 -7.05 14.61 3.74
C ALA A 3 -5.62 15.16 3.62
N GLY A 4 -4.82 14.94 4.65
CA GLY A 4 -3.37 15.13 4.58
C GLY A 4 -2.77 13.89 3.95
N ASP A 5 -1.85 14.07 3.02
CA ASP A 5 -0.99 13.00 2.52
C ASP A 5 -0.34 12.29 3.72
N VAL A 6 -0.86 11.11 4.12
CA VAL A 6 -0.35 10.37 5.27
C VAL A 6 0.91 9.63 4.81
N ILE A 7 1.99 10.37 4.63
CA ILE A 7 3.32 9.77 4.60
C ILE A 7 3.60 9.31 6.03
N THR A 8 3.44 8.02 6.26
CA THR A 8 3.73 7.41 7.57
C THR A 8 5.23 7.22 7.75
N ASP A 9 5.69 7.31 9.00
CA ASP A 9 7.08 7.04 9.36
C ASP A 9 7.45 5.58 9.00
N LEU A 10 8.67 5.36 8.49
CA LEU A 10 9.14 4.03 8.10
C LEU A 10 9.03 3.00 9.24
N ASN A 11 9.18 3.43 10.49
CA ASN A 11 9.08 2.57 11.67
C ASN A 11 7.64 2.10 11.96
N ARG A 12 6.62 2.70 11.32
CA ARG A 12 5.22 2.24 11.40
C ARG A 12 4.87 1.20 10.33
N MET A 13 5.76 0.94 9.38
CA MET A 13 5.56 -0.01 8.29
C MET A 13 6.21 -1.35 8.61
N ASN A 14 5.60 -2.44 8.13
CA ASN A 14 6.20 -3.77 8.24
C ASN A 14 7.03 -4.08 6.97
N MET A 15 8.34 -3.83 7.07
CA MET A 15 9.28 -3.99 5.96
C MET A 15 9.53 -5.44 5.54
N THR A 16 9.11 -6.42 6.35
CA THR A 16 9.20 -7.85 6.02
C THR A 16 8.50 -8.17 4.71
N TYR A 17 7.41 -7.45 4.42
CA TYR A 17 6.61 -7.64 3.21
C TYR A 17 7.19 -6.95 1.97
N PHE A 18 8.21 -6.09 2.11
CA PHE A 18 8.78 -5.31 1.02
C PHE A 18 10.22 -5.74 0.72
N PRO A 19 10.42 -6.71 -0.19
CA PRO A 19 11.75 -7.06 -0.64
C PRO A 19 12.41 -5.87 -1.36
N HIS A 20 13.74 -5.79 -1.26
CA HIS A 20 14.48 -4.72 -1.92
C HIS A 20 14.46 -4.89 -3.44
N PHE A 21 13.89 -3.89 -4.12
CA PHE A 21 13.97 -3.76 -5.57
C PHE A 21 14.91 -2.61 -5.94
N PRO A 22 15.93 -2.84 -6.78
CA PRO A 22 16.83 -1.78 -7.22
C PRO A 22 16.06 -0.70 -8.00
N ARG A 23 16.54 0.54 -7.93
CA ARG A 23 15.96 1.65 -8.70
C ARG A 23 16.17 1.42 -10.19
N VAL A 24 15.16 1.77 -10.99
CA VAL A 24 15.33 1.80 -12.45
C VAL A 24 16.40 2.83 -12.80
N ARG A 25 17.33 2.46 -13.68
CA ARG A 25 18.44 3.34 -14.05
C ARG A 25 17.92 4.43 -14.98
N GLN A 26 18.03 5.69 -14.54
CA GLN A 26 17.73 6.83 -15.38
C GLN A 26 18.86 7.10 -16.37
N GLU A 27 18.50 7.19 -17.65
CA GLU A 27 19.47 7.47 -18.70
C GLU A 27 19.88 8.95 -18.64
N MET A 28 21.14 9.19 -18.99
CA MET A 28 21.70 10.53 -19.02
C MET A 28 22.45 10.72 -20.33
N LEU A 29 22.37 11.93 -20.86
CA LEU A 29 23.16 12.32 -22.01
C LEU A 29 24.66 12.22 -21.69
N GLU A 30 25.44 11.74 -22.65
CA GLU A 30 26.88 11.55 -22.50
C GLU A 30 27.60 12.83 -22.06
N PRO A 31 28.56 12.76 -21.11
CA PRO A 31 29.27 13.93 -20.58
C PRO A 31 29.94 14.81 -21.64
N SER A 32 30.41 14.22 -22.75
CA SER A 32 31.06 14.94 -23.86
C SER A 32 30.06 15.81 -24.64
N THR A 33 28.83 15.33 -24.81
CA THR A 33 27.75 16.03 -25.54
C THR A 33 27.10 17.09 -24.66
N ARG A 34 26.70 16.73 -23.42
CA ARG A 34 25.97 17.66 -22.54
C ARG A 34 26.75 18.88 -22.06
N LYS A 35 28.09 18.87 -22.21
CA LYS A 35 28.95 20.06 -21.96
C LYS A 35 28.87 21.09 -23.08
N ARG A 36 28.37 20.70 -24.25
CA ARG A 36 28.44 21.48 -25.49
C ARG A 36 27.07 21.85 -26.05
N THR A 37 26.01 21.21 -25.57
CA THR A 37 24.63 21.49 -25.98
C THR A 37 23.82 22.01 -24.80
N GLN A 38 22.62 22.52 -25.07
CA GLN A 38 21.63 22.90 -24.04
C GLN A 38 20.51 21.86 -23.95
N ASP A 39 20.75 20.65 -24.44
CA ASP A 39 19.77 19.57 -24.42
C ASP A 39 19.56 19.06 -22.98
N GLU A 40 18.40 18.46 -22.73
CA GLU A 40 18.09 17.87 -21.43
C GLU A 40 19.10 16.77 -21.08
N VAL A 41 19.68 16.86 -19.89
CA VAL A 41 20.73 15.95 -19.45
C VAL A 41 20.17 14.64 -18.91
N ILE A 42 19.10 14.75 -18.13
CA ILE A 42 18.45 13.63 -17.47
C ILE A 42 17.29 13.23 -18.37
N LEU A 43 17.41 12.09 -19.04
CA LEU A 43 16.39 11.65 -19.97
C LEU A 43 15.16 11.14 -19.19
N ALA A 44 13.98 11.34 -19.78
CA ALA A 44 12.74 10.81 -19.25
C ALA A 44 12.75 9.28 -19.30
N PHE A 45 12.06 8.65 -18.35
CA PHE A 45 11.79 7.22 -18.42
C PHE A 45 10.91 6.90 -19.63
N SER A 46 11.12 5.72 -20.21
CA SER A 46 10.09 5.09 -21.04
C SER A 46 8.84 4.79 -20.19
N GLU A 47 7.71 4.52 -20.83
CA GLU A 47 6.49 4.15 -20.12
C GLU A 47 6.71 2.89 -19.24
N GLU A 48 7.42 1.89 -19.77
CA GLU A 48 7.73 0.66 -19.05
C GLU A 48 8.63 0.92 -17.83
N GLN A 49 9.67 1.74 -18.00
CA GLN A 49 10.56 2.15 -16.91
C GLN A 49 9.81 2.92 -15.82
N ALA A 50 8.91 3.82 -16.21
CA ALA A 50 8.10 4.59 -15.28
C ALA A 50 7.14 3.69 -14.49
N GLN A 51 6.50 2.72 -15.15
CA GLN A 51 5.65 1.72 -14.48
C GLN A 51 6.46 0.83 -13.53
N GLU A 52 7.65 0.38 -13.93
CA GLU A 52 8.53 -0.44 -13.08
C GLU A 52 8.97 0.33 -11.82
N GLU A 53 9.39 1.58 -11.97
CA GLU A 53 9.78 2.42 -10.84
C GLU A 53 8.59 2.73 -9.93
N ALA A 54 7.41 3.02 -10.51
CA ALA A 54 6.18 3.24 -9.74
C ALA A 54 5.79 2.02 -8.90
N ASN A 55 6.00 0.80 -9.42
CA ASN A 55 5.71 -0.47 -8.73
C ASN A 55 6.59 -0.73 -7.50
N ARG A 56 7.59 0.13 -7.23
CA ARG A 56 8.40 0.11 -6.01
C ARG A 56 7.79 0.93 -4.87
N CYS A 57 6.66 1.61 -5.09
CA CYS A 57 5.97 2.39 -4.07
C CYS A 57 5.41 1.48 -2.97
N PHE A 58 5.65 1.84 -1.71
CA PHE A 58 5.14 1.08 -0.56
C PHE A 58 3.67 1.35 -0.24
N SER A 59 3.02 2.31 -0.90
CA SER A 59 1.68 2.79 -0.52
C SER A 59 1.60 3.19 0.96
N CYS A 60 2.68 3.78 1.49
CA CYS A 60 2.83 4.11 2.91
C CYS A 60 1.62 4.91 3.45
N GLY A 61 1.14 4.53 4.63
CA GLY A 61 -0.02 5.14 5.28
C GLY A 61 -1.37 4.85 4.62
N THR A 62 -1.41 4.10 3.51
CA THR A 62 -2.65 3.82 2.75
C THR A 62 -2.90 2.32 2.66
N CYS A 63 -4.15 1.89 2.80
CA CYS A 63 -4.52 0.49 2.56
C CYS A 63 -4.34 0.16 1.07
N ASN A 64 -3.76 -1.01 0.78
CA ASN A 64 -3.57 -1.52 -0.58
C ASN A 64 -4.29 -2.86 -0.82
N ALA A 65 -5.27 -3.19 0.02
CA ALA A 65 -6.08 -4.42 -0.04
C ALA A 65 -5.25 -5.73 -0.07
N CYS A 66 -4.14 -5.77 0.68
CA CYS A 66 -3.26 -6.93 0.76
C CYS A 66 -3.84 -8.16 1.49
N ASP A 67 -4.98 -8.03 2.19
CA ASP A 67 -5.60 -9.05 3.04
C ASP A 67 -4.84 -9.46 4.32
N ASN A 68 -3.64 -8.95 4.58
CA ASN A 68 -2.88 -9.34 5.77
C ASN A 68 -3.69 -9.22 7.06
N CYS A 69 -4.31 -8.05 7.29
CA CYS A 69 -5.13 -7.82 8.47
C CYS A 69 -6.27 -8.85 8.61
N TYR A 70 -6.93 -9.22 7.50
CA TYR A 70 -8.00 -10.21 7.48
C TYR A 70 -7.49 -11.62 7.83
N LEU A 71 -6.32 -12.01 7.30
CA LEU A 71 -5.74 -13.33 7.48
C LEU A 71 -5.17 -13.55 8.90
N VAL A 72 -4.55 -12.52 9.48
CA VAL A 72 -3.87 -12.65 10.78
C VAL A 72 -4.79 -12.43 11.97
N CYS A 73 -6.04 -12.04 11.74
CA CYS A 73 -6.98 -11.74 12.82
C CYS A 73 -7.34 -13.03 13.57
N PRO A 74 -6.96 -13.18 14.86
CA PRO A 74 -7.22 -14.43 15.61
C PRO A 74 -8.70 -14.57 15.98
N GLU A 75 -9.37 -13.44 16.15
CA GLU A 75 -10.82 -13.33 16.26
C GLU A 75 -11.29 -12.75 14.92
N PRO A 76 -12.11 -13.43 14.11
CA PRO A 76 -12.44 -13.01 12.74
C PRO A 76 -13.36 -11.78 12.70
N CYS A 77 -12.92 -10.67 13.26
CA CYS A 77 -13.63 -9.40 13.37
C CYS A 77 -13.29 -8.43 12.22
N ILE A 78 -12.47 -8.84 11.26
CA ILE A 78 -12.21 -8.06 10.05
C ILE A 78 -13.10 -8.58 8.94
N VAL A 79 -14.00 -7.74 8.46
CA VAL A 79 -14.94 -8.04 7.36
C VAL A 79 -14.48 -7.32 6.11
N ARG A 80 -14.49 -8.01 4.97
CA ARG A 80 -14.30 -7.42 3.64
C ARG A 80 -15.45 -7.83 2.72
N LEU A 81 -16.08 -6.86 2.06
CA LEU A 81 -17.12 -7.15 1.05
C LEU A 81 -16.50 -7.57 -0.28
N ASP A 82 -15.41 -6.90 -0.65
CA ASP A 82 -14.57 -7.21 -1.81
C ASP A 82 -13.12 -6.84 -1.47
N ARG A 83 -12.17 -7.38 -2.23
CA ARG A 83 -10.74 -7.11 -2.09
C ARG A 83 -10.36 -5.79 -2.76
N SER A 84 -10.85 -4.70 -2.18
CA SER A 84 -10.55 -3.35 -2.66
C SER A 84 -10.40 -2.36 -1.49
N ASN A 85 -9.67 -1.27 -1.77
CA ASN A 85 -9.36 -0.24 -0.77
C ASN A 85 -10.65 0.36 -0.19
N GLY A 86 -10.66 0.59 1.12
CA GLY A 86 -11.82 1.15 1.83
C GLY A 86 -12.98 0.18 2.07
N LEU A 87 -12.89 -1.09 1.64
CA LEU A 87 -13.93 -2.09 1.86
C LEU A 87 -13.67 -3.04 3.04
N TYR A 88 -12.59 -2.80 3.79
CA TYR A 88 -12.31 -3.51 5.04
C TYR A 88 -12.96 -2.77 6.21
N LYS A 89 -13.50 -3.56 7.13
CA LYS A 89 -14.24 -3.08 8.28
C LYS A 89 -13.84 -3.89 9.51
N ILE A 90 -13.53 -3.21 10.60
CA ILE A 90 -13.28 -3.85 11.89
C ILE A 90 -14.57 -3.83 12.69
N LEU A 91 -15.08 -5.01 13.04
CA LEU A 91 -16.20 -5.16 13.97
C LEU A 91 -15.67 -4.97 15.39
N VAL A 92 -15.62 -3.73 15.84
CA VAL A 92 -15.02 -3.34 17.13
C VAL A 92 -15.65 -4.04 18.33
N ASP A 93 -16.95 -4.36 18.28
CA ASP A 93 -17.65 -5.13 19.32
C ASP A 93 -17.09 -6.54 19.53
N TYR A 94 -16.44 -7.09 18.51
CA TYR A 94 -15.81 -8.41 18.55
C TYR A 94 -14.29 -8.31 18.72
N CYS A 95 -13.70 -7.14 18.49
CA CYS A 95 -12.26 -6.93 18.60
C CYS A 95 -11.78 -7.14 20.03
N LYS A 96 -10.78 -8.00 20.23
CA LYS A 96 -10.15 -8.25 21.54
C LYS A 96 -8.95 -7.36 21.83
N GLY A 97 -8.64 -6.42 20.95
CA GLY A 97 -7.53 -5.48 21.15
C GLY A 97 -6.13 -6.09 21.09
N CYS A 98 -5.95 -7.23 20.42
CA CYS A 98 -4.65 -7.93 20.33
C CYS A 98 -3.59 -7.22 19.47
N ARG A 99 -4.01 -6.29 18.58
CA ARG A 99 -3.16 -5.46 17.70
C ARG A 99 -2.31 -6.20 16.66
N VAL A 100 -2.47 -7.51 16.50
CA VAL A 100 -1.75 -8.30 15.47
C VAL A 100 -1.99 -7.74 14.06
N CYS A 101 -3.23 -7.33 13.75
CA CYS A 101 -3.52 -6.70 12.45
C CYS A 101 -2.74 -5.40 12.19
N ILE A 102 -2.43 -4.63 13.23
CA ILE A 102 -1.66 -3.39 13.14
C ILE A 102 -0.18 -3.73 12.88
N GLU A 103 0.37 -4.67 13.63
CA GLU A 103 1.77 -5.12 13.50
C GLU A 103 2.05 -5.75 12.12
N GLU A 104 1.08 -6.47 11.58
CA GLU A 104 1.21 -7.15 10.29
C GLU A 104 0.79 -6.28 9.09
N CYS A 105 0.42 -5.02 9.32
CA CYS A 105 0.08 -4.09 8.26
C CYS A 105 1.36 -3.64 7.53
N PRO A 106 1.55 -3.99 6.24
CA PRO A 106 2.76 -3.59 5.52
C PRO A 106 2.88 -2.07 5.43
N THR A 107 1.78 -1.41 5.09
CA THR A 107 1.76 0.02 4.78
C THR A 107 1.67 0.91 6.03
N GLY A 108 1.47 0.34 7.22
CA GLY A 108 1.32 1.10 8.46
C GLY A 108 0.06 1.98 8.50
N CYS A 109 -0.99 1.61 7.75
CA CYS A 109 -2.24 2.38 7.67
C CYS A 109 -3.23 2.07 8.80
N LEU A 110 -2.89 1.16 9.71
CA LEU A 110 -3.70 0.81 10.87
C LEU A 110 -3.13 1.43 12.13
N GLU A 111 -4.00 1.84 13.03
CA GLU A 111 -3.62 2.33 14.35
C GLU A 111 -4.55 1.79 15.44
N GLY A 112 -4.01 1.69 16.65
CA GLY A 112 -4.78 1.32 17.82
C GLY A 112 -5.29 2.57 18.49
N VAL A 113 -6.57 2.60 18.81
CA VAL A 113 -7.18 3.62 19.67
C VAL A 113 -7.74 2.96 20.93
N PRO A 114 -7.86 3.68 22.07
CA PRO A 114 -8.51 3.16 23.27
C PRO A 114 -9.96 2.72 22.99
N GLU A 115 -10.40 1.67 23.68
CA GLU A 115 -11.74 1.10 23.47
C GLU A 115 -12.86 2.11 23.77
N LEU A 116 -12.66 2.95 24.78
CA LEU A 116 -13.62 3.99 25.17
C LEU A 116 -13.70 5.15 24.16
N ASP A 117 -12.76 5.22 23.22
CA ASP A 117 -12.74 6.19 22.14
C ASP A 117 -13.37 5.63 20.86
N PHE A 118 -13.86 4.39 20.87
CA PHE A 118 -14.72 3.88 19.81
C PHE A 118 -16.12 4.48 19.98
N ASP A 119 -16.50 5.39 19.08
CA ASP A 119 -17.92 5.58 18.80
C ASP A 119 -18.43 4.20 18.35
N THR A 120 -19.37 3.56 19.06
CA THR A 120 -19.87 2.19 18.80
C THR A 120 -20.59 2.02 17.45
N GLY A 121 -20.40 2.98 16.55
CA GLY A 121 -20.56 2.81 15.12
C GLY A 121 -19.37 2.05 14.54
N VAL A 122 -19.68 1.20 13.59
CA VAL A 122 -18.71 0.61 12.68
C VAL A 122 -17.71 1.67 12.21
N VAL A 123 -16.46 1.59 12.69
CA VAL A 123 -15.37 2.38 12.13
C VAL A 123 -15.08 1.75 10.78
N ARG A 124 -15.64 2.35 9.72
CA ARG A 124 -15.09 2.12 8.39
C ARG A 124 -13.63 2.53 8.50
N MET A 125 -12.71 1.72 7.97
CA MET A 125 -11.40 2.26 7.67
C MET A 125 -11.67 3.38 6.67
N ASP A 126 -11.74 4.62 7.14
CA ASP A 126 -11.71 5.79 6.28
C ASP A 126 -10.28 5.90 5.75
N THR A 127 -9.86 4.89 4.98
CA THR A 127 -8.73 5.05 4.09
C THR A 127 -9.12 6.15 3.15
N ALA A 128 -8.64 7.34 3.49
CA ALA A 128 -8.80 8.57 2.75
C ALA A 128 -8.67 8.26 1.26
N PHE A 129 -9.73 8.60 0.53
CA PHE A 129 -9.88 8.56 -0.90
C PHE A 129 -8.57 8.38 -1.68
N ALA A 130 -8.34 7.16 -2.14
CA ALA A 130 -7.48 6.89 -3.29
C ALA A 130 -8.10 5.76 -4.11
N ILE A 131 -9.25 6.07 -4.74
CA ILE A 131 -9.65 5.40 -5.99
C ILE A 131 -8.80 6.04 -7.10
N THR A 132 -7.47 5.92 -7.01
CA THR A 132 -6.58 6.32 -8.09
C THR A 132 -6.17 5.07 -8.85
N GLN A 133 -6.45 5.09 -10.15
CA GLN A 133 -5.92 4.14 -11.10
C GLN A 133 -4.39 4.18 -11.00
N GLY A 134 -3.77 3.08 -10.58
CA GLY A 134 -2.31 3.00 -10.39
C GLY A 134 -1.83 2.86 -8.95
N LEU A 135 -2.53 2.11 -8.08
CA LEU A 135 -1.90 1.60 -6.85
C LEU A 135 -0.80 0.60 -7.24
N HIS A 136 0.41 1.13 -7.36
CA HIS A 136 1.58 0.44 -7.85
C HIS A 136 2.38 -0.14 -6.68
N GLY A 137 2.03 -1.35 -6.30
CA GLY A 137 2.94 -2.28 -5.66
C GLY A 137 2.91 -3.56 -6.47
N ARG A 138 4.06 -4.19 -6.72
CA ARG A 138 4.13 -5.49 -7.44
C ARG A 138 3.18 -6.54 -6.83
N GLN A 139 2.95 -6.45 -5.51
CA GLN A 139 1.96 -7.22 -4.76
C GLN A 139 0.54 -7.06 -5.34
N ALA A 140 0.07 -5.85 -5.66
CA ALA A 140 -1.28 -5.66 -6.22
C ALA A 140 -1.47 -6.34 -7.58
N ALA A 141 -0.42 -6.38 -8.41
CA ALA A 141 -0.44 -7.11 -9.68
C ALA A 141 -0.49 -8.64 -9.47
N GLU A 142 0.31 -9.17 -8.53
CA GLU A 142 0.28 -10.59 -8.16
C GLU A 142 -1.07 -10.99 -7.54
N LEU A 143 -1.67 -10.10 -6.75
CA LEU A 143 -2.95 -10.32 -6.08
C LEU A 143 -4.15 -10.26 -7.06
N LYS A 144 -4.07 -9.47 -8.13
CA LYS A 144 -5.08 -9.47 -9.22
C LYS A 144 -5.16 -10.81 -9.94
N ALA A 145 -4.07 -11.57 -10.00
CA ALA A 145 -4.03 -12.88 -10.65
C ALA A 145 -4.52 -14.02 -9.75
N VAL A 146 -4.78 -13.78 -8.45
CA VAL A 146 -5.22 -14.80 -7.49
C VAL A 146 -6.53 -15.50 -7.91
N PRO A 147 -7.58 -14.79 -8.37
CA PRO A 147 -8.83 -15.44 -8.80
C PRO A 147 -8.63 -16.42 -9.96
N ASP A 148 -7.66 -16.18 -10.84
CA ASP A 148 -7.38 -17.07 -11.97
C ASP A 148 -6.53 -18.27 -11.52
N ARG A 149 -5.56 -18.07 -10.63
CA ARG A 149 -4.78 -19.16 -10.01
C ARG A 149 -5.62 -20.11 -9.15
N MET A 150 -6.71 -19.64 -8.56
CA MET A 150 -7.64 -20.48 -7.80
C MET A 150 -8.54 -21.37 -8.69
N LYS A 151 -8.67 -21.07 -9.99
CA LYS A 151 -9.42 -21.90 -10.95
C LYS A 151 -8.60 -23.06 -11.49
N GLU A 152 -7.29 -23.04 -11.28
CA GLU A 152 -6.32 -24.06 -11.74
C GLU A 152 -6.05 -25.16 -10.70
N ILE A 153 -6.73 -25.09 -9.54
CA ILE A 153 -6.69 -26.06 -8.43
C ILE A 153 -8.06 -26.75 -8.35
#